data_AF-A0A6P7G3U1-F1
#
_entry.id   AF-A0A6P7G3U1-F1
#
_cell.length_a   1.000
_cell.length_b   1.000
_cell.length_c   1.000
_cell.angle_alpha   90.00
_cell.angle_beta   90.00
_cell.angle_gamma   90.00
#
_symmetry.space_group_name_H-M   'P 1'
#
loop_
_entity.id
_entity.type
_entity.pdbx_description
1 polymer ?
#
loop_
_entity_poly.entity_id
_entity_poly.type
_entity_poly.pdbx_seq_one_letter_code
_entity_poly.pdbx_strand_id
1 'polypeptide(L)'
;MGSSQEDITDDEFDIEEASRDPTVVLQRLKEFSFYLVENIEFNLDFCLKLLEERTVPAKPNSMHVTALSMLCSAIPKIGGGLGSALKTGEVTVFRKIEKKNSRLLADLVYYFSDNKEAFRNTILEAAAEIFTSFENKFMEFTCKGGEKRAMMKLAIDASDRIFNYFLSTEQKRDVTKNEVIRGVLYGDSKRNRGGKKEGKSVTKNDNAEQEIKIKTDKLYSKSGIYIPERNLFYKNDHTKPAKYGYRKIFSWEDESEIMKTWILDDTHETPVYTISITDELLLSIKEYVMSKNRFEEAALARQKLSDEAMEDRQEKHEAALTMLKDCYDKIISELENIHQKTLDMFKENTTLMEKVIENQEEDKETKTVIITKLETAHNDILNTKEKQEDILKSNEDIKNNIVAIRTNQEELATSTLKHEDVESIVNDKVKEGAKDGVKEFISETLRKNDPGPKIKQEVERSLGKANDELKRFEKRIRKLW
;
A
#
# COMPACT_ATOMS: atom_id res chain seq x y z
N MET A 1 50.28 -20.53 -72.90
CA MET A 1 51.10 -19.83 -71.89
C MET A 1 50.48 -18.47 -71.71
N GLY A 2 49.94 -18.25 -70.52
CA GLY A 2 49.00 -17.16 -70.25
C GLY A 2 49.64 -15.86 -69.82
N SER A 3 48.78 -14.86 -69.66
CA SER A 3 48.88 -13.92 -68.56
C SER A 3 47.45 -13.70 -68.04
N SER A 4 47.23 -14.16 -66.82
CA SER A 4 46.05 -14.01 -66.00
C SER A 4 45.69 -12.53 -65.84
N GLN A 5 44.45 -12.18 -66.22
CA GLN A 5 43.79 -10.98 -65.71
C GLN A 5 43.47 -11.25 -64.24
N GLU A 6 44.14 -10.52 -63.35
CA GLU A 6 43.77 -10.47 -61.94
C GLU A 6 42.51 -9.62 -61.81
N ASP A 7 41.46 -10.31 -61.37
CA ASP A 7 40.18 -9.80 -60.92
C ASP A 7 40.44 -8.98 -59.64
N ILE A 8 40.50 -7.65 -59.76
CA ILE A 8 40.51 -6.76 -58.61
C ILE A 8 39.08 -6.74 -58.10
N THR A 9 38.86 -7.55 -57.08
CA THR A 9 37.62 -7.58 -56.31
C THR A 9 37.40 -6.21 -55.70
N ASP A 10 36.17 -5.71 -55.86
CA ASP A 10 35.65 -4.53 -55.17
C ASP A 10 35.86 -4.74 -53.67
N ASP A 11 36.90 -4.10 -53.12
CA ASP A 11 36.98 -3.80 -51.70
C ASP A 11 35.84 -2.82 -51.41
N GLU A 12 34.66 -3.37 -51.08
CA GLU A 12 33.67 -2.71 -50.25
C GLU A 12 34.41 -2.20 -49.01
N PHE A 13 34.85 -0.94 -49.07
CA PHE A 13 35.11 -0.19 -47.87
C PHE A 13 33.77 -0.13 -47.15
N ASP A 14 33.61 -1.01 -46.16
CA ASP A 14 32.73 -0.78 -45.03
C ASP A 14 33.12 0.58 -44.45
N ILE A 15 32.46 1.63 -44.94
CA ILE A 15 32.44 2.92 -44.28
C ILE A 15 31.70 2.63 -42.98
N GLU A 16 32.44 2.28 -41.93
CA GLU A 16 31.93 2.29 -40.57
C GLU A 16 31.24 3.65 -40.40
N GLU A 17 29.90 3.63 -40.37
CA GLU A 17 29.12 4.80 -40.00
C GLU A 17 29.70 5.30 -38.69
N ALA A 18 30.30 6.49 -38.72
CA ALA A 18 30.91 7.11 -37.55
C ALA A 18 29.80 7.34 -36.50
N SER A 19 29.53 6.31 -35.71
CA SER A 19 28.56 6.38 -34.63
C SER A 19 29.05 7.47 -33.68
N ARG A 20 28.25 8.53 -33.55
CA ARG A 20 28.61 9.67 -32.72
C ARG A 20 28.60 9.20 -31.26
N ASP A 21 29.74 9.31 -30.59
CA ASP A 21 29.88 8.95 -29.18
C ASP A 21 28.81 9.69 -28.34
N PRO A 22 27.85 8.97 -27.71
CA PRO A 22 26.80 9.55 -26.88
C PRO A 22 27.35 10.46 -25.77
N THR A 23 28.55 10.17 -25.27
CA THR A 23 29.23 10.95 -24.23
C THR A 23 29.56 12.36 -24.71
N VAL A 24 30.01 12.49 -25.97
CA VAL A 24 30.35 13.78 -26.57
C VAL A 24 29.07 14.59 -26.81
N VAL A 25 28.01 13.96 -27.31
CA VAL A 25 26.71 14.62 -27.52
C VAL A 25 26.17 15.16 -26.19
N LEU A 26 26.19 14.33 -25.14
CA LEU A 26 25.76 14.71 -23.79
C LEU A 26 26.60 15.87 -23.24
N GLN A 27 27.91 15.85 -23.42
CA GLN A 27 28.78 16.92 -22.96
C GLN A 27 28.49 18.25 -23.68
N ARG A 28 28.22 18.22 -24.99
CA ARG A 28 27.84 19.43 -25.74
C ARG A 28 26.47 19.96 -25.31
N LEU A 29 25.51 19.09 -25.03
CA LEU A 29 24.21 19.45 -24.45
C LEU A 29 24.37 20.14 -23.08
N LYS A 30 25.21 19.57 -22.22
CA LYS A 30 25.54 20.15 -20.90
C LYS A 30 26.17 21.54 -21.02
N GLU A 31 27.13 21.72 -21.93
CA GLU A 31 27.76 23.04 -22.18
C GLU A 31 26.76 24.04 -22.77
N PHE A 32 25.95 23.65 -23.76
CA PHE A 32 24.92 24.52 -24.33
C PHE A 32 23.92 24.97 -23.26
N SER A 33 23.41 24.03 -22.46
CA SER A 33 22.44 24.31 -21.40
C SER A 33 23.01 25.23 -20.32
N PHE A 34 24.25 24.98 -19.89
CA PHE A 34 24.95 25.84 -18.92
C PHE A 34 25.04 27.29 -19.41
N TYR A 35 25.57 27.53 -20.62
CA TYR A 35 25.69 28.89 -21.12
C TYR A 35 24.33 29.54 -21.39
N LEU A 36 23.31 28.76 -21.77
CA LEU A 36 21.97 29.32 -22.00
C LEU A 36 21.39 29.85 -20.69
N VAL A 37 21.40 29.03 -19.64
CA VAL A 37 20.96 29.41 -18.29
C VAL A 37 21.78 30.58 -17.77
N GLU A 38 23.11 30.47 -17.80
CA GLU A 38 24.02 31.51 -17.29
C GLU A 38 23.77 32.87 -17.94
N ASN A 39 23.62 32.92 -19.27
CA ASN A 39 23.39 34.20 -19.97
C ASN A 39 21.99 34.76 -19.70
N ILE A 40 20.98 33.91 -19.51
CA ILE A 40 19.63 34.36 -19.15
C ILE A 40 19.60 34.91 -17.73
N GLU A 41 20.11 34.16 -16.76
CA GLU A 41 20.16 34.60 -15.37
C GLU A 41 21.00 35.85 -15.21
N PHE A 42 22.17 35.92 -15.86
CA PHE A 42 23.02 37.11 -15.83
C PHE A 42 22.27 38.35 -16.33
N ASN A 43 21.56 38.25 -17.46
CA ASN A 43 20.81 39.38 -18.02
C ASN A 43 19.63 39.79 -17.12
N LEU A 44 18.93 38.84 -16.49
CA LEU A 44 17.83 39.14 -15.56
C LEU A 44 18.33 39.73 -14.25
N ASP A 45 19.37 39.16 -13.64
CA ASP A 45 20.03 39.68 -12.43
C ASP A 45 20.61 41.08 -12.67
N PHE A 46 21.18 41.31 -13.85
CA PHE A 46 21.65 42.63 -14.26
C PHE A 46 20.48 43.64 -14.32
N CYS A 47 19.35 43.26 -14.91
CA CYS A 47 18.17 44.11 -14.95
C CYS A 47 17.55 44.34 -13.55
N LEU A 48 17.58 43.33 -12.67
CA LEU A 48 17.10 43.44 -11.29
C LEU A 48 17.93 44.46 -10.50
N LYS A 49 19.26 44.36 -10.57
CA LYS A 49 20.15 45.34 -9.91
C LYS A 49 19.92 46.76 -10.40
N LEU A 50 19.70 46.93 -11.71
CA LEU A 50 19.35 48.25 -12.26
C LEU A 50 18.01 48.79 -11.73
N LEU A 51 17.05 47.91 -11.43
CA LEU A 51 15.77 48.26 -10.81
C LEU A 51 15.91 48.63 -9.34
N GLU A 52 16.81 47.97 -8.60
CA GLU A 52 16.98 48.12 -7.15
C GLU A 52 17.92 49.27 -6.74
N GLU A 53 19.00 49.54 -7.49
CA GLU A 53 20.06 50.51 -7.10
C GLU A 53 19.66 52.00 -7.18
N ARG A 54 18.44 52.36 -7.63
CA ARG A 54 18.00 53.76 -7.67
C ARG A 54 16.75 54.02 -6.86
N THR A 55 16.81 55.06 -6.02
CA THR A 55 15.69 55.57 -5.24
C THR A 55 14.51 55.90 -6.16
N VAL A 56 13.51 55.05 -6.12
CA VAL A 56 12.24 55.21 -6.82
C VAL A 56 11.53 56.43 -6.20
N PRO A 57 11.21 57.51 -6.95
CA PRO A 57 10.43 58.62 -6.39
C PRO A 57 9.02 58.13 -6.01
N ALA A 58 8.33 58.79 -5.08
CA ALA A 58 7.28 58.17 -4.25
C ALA A 58 5.83 58.09 -4.83
N LYS A 59 5.57 57.84 -6.12
CA LYS A 59 4.18 57.76 -6.64
C LYS A 59 3.76 56.47 -7.38
N PRO A 60 2.89 55.63 -6.80
CA PRO A 60 2.60 54.28 -7.29
C PRO A 60 1.74 54.31 -8.56
N ASN A 61 1.95 53.29 -9.41
CA ASN A 61 1.08 52.84 -10.53
C ASN A 61 1.50 53.19 -11.98
N SER A 62 2.49 54.06 -12.21
CA SER A 62 3.00 54.35 -13.58
C SER A 62 4.54 54.33 -13.68
N MET A 63 5.22 53.99 -12.60
CA MET A 63 6.52 54.58 -12.32
C MET A 63 7.69 53.61 -12.47
N HIS A 64 7.56 52.31 -12.18
CA HIS A 64 8.60 51.32 -12.51
C HIS A 64 8.81 51.22 -14.02
N VAL A 65 7.72 51.36 -14.78
CA VAL A 65 7.69 51.41 -16.24
C VAL A 65 8.38 52.66 -16.80
N THR A 66 8.10 53.83 -16.20
CA THR A 66 8.70 55.11 -16.60
C THR A 66 10.14 55.22 -16.12
N ALA A 67 10.46 54.69 -14.94
CA ALA A 67 11.81 54.58 -14.41
C ALA A 67 12.63 53.66 -15.29
N LEU A 68 12.20 52.42 -15.57
CA LEU A 68 12.96 51.52 -16.44
C LEU A 68 13.09 52.07 -17.88
N SER A 69 12.05 52.71 -18.44
CA SER A 69 12.16 53.41 -19.74
C SER A 69 13.12 54.62 -19.71
N MET A 70 13.13 55.40 -18.63
CA MET A 70 14.11 56.47 -18.39
C MET A 70 15.52 55.93 -18.10
N LEU A 71 15.65 54.77 -17.47
CA LEU A 71 16.94 54.16 -17.09
C LEU A 71 17.61 53.49 -18.30
N CYS A 72 16.80 52.84 -19.14
CA CYS A 72 17.28 52.27 -20.39
C CYS A 72 17.62 53.36 -21.44
N SER A 73 17.03 54.56 -21.34
CA SER A 73 17.34 55.73 -22.19
C SER A 73 18.39 56.69 -21.62
N ALA A 74 18.53 56.81 -20.30
CA ALA A 74 19.52 57.65 -19.62
C ALA A 74 20.75 56.82 -19.22
N ILE A 75 21.71 56.75 -20.13
CA ILE A 75 23.05 56.22 -19.84
C ILE A 75 23.66 57.03 -18.68
N PRO A 76 24.19 56.39 -17.63
CA PRO A 76 25.01 57.11 -16.67
C PRO A 76 26.24 57.66 -17.40
N LYS A 77 26.39 58.98 -17.45
CA LYS A 77 27.70 59.59 -17.69
C LYS A 77 28.61 59.15 -16.54
N ILE A 78 29.43 58.14 -16.83
CA ILE A 78 30.76 57.85 -16.24
C ILE A 78 30.87 58.00 -14.71
N GLY A 79 30.97 56.87 -14.02
CA GLY A 79 31.55 56.75 -12.68
C GLY A 79 31.90 55.28 -12.41
N GLY A 80 33.18 55.00 -12.12
CA GLY A 80 33.87 53.70 -12.15
C GLY A 80 33.11 52.45 -11.68
N GLY A 81 33.15 51.39 -12.48
CA GLY A 81 32.83 50.01 -12.05
C GLY A 81 31.85 49.29 -12.98
N LEU A 82 30.64 49.79 -13.11
CA LEU A 82 29.54 49.10 -13.82
C LEU A 82 29.50 49.36 -15.34
N GLY A 83 29.97 50.53 -15.79
CA GLY A 83 29.92 50.93 -17.20
C GLY A 83 30.88 50.16 -18.12
N SER A 84 31.89 49.48 -17.58
CA SER A 84 32.87 48.69 -18.34
C SER A 84 32.42 47.26 -18.66
N ALA A 85 31.38 46.75 -17.98
CA ALA A 85 30.86 45.40 -18.20
C ALA A 85 29.86 45.33 -19.37
N LEU A 86 29.19 46.44 -19.67
CA LEU A 86 28.19 46.52 -20.74
C LEU A 86 28.84 46.74 -22.11
N LYS A 87 28.60 45.81 -23.04
CA LYS A 87 28.96 45.98 -24.46
C LYS A 87 28.03 47.03 -25.07
N THR A 88 28.54 47.86 -25.98
CA THR A 88 27.79 48.95 -26.63
C THR A 88 26.48 48.50 -27.34
N GLY A 89 26.37 47.21 -27.66
CA GLY A 89 25.13 46.60 -28.16
C GLY A 89 24.02 46.50 -27.10
N GLU A 90 24.34 46.14 -25.85
CA GLU A 90 23.37 46.16 -24.73
C GLU A 90 22.82 47.58 -24.54
N VAL A 91 23.69 48.58 -24.52
CA VAL A 91 23.31 50.00 -24.42
C VAL A 91 22.34 50.42 -25.55
N THR A 92 22.45 49.84 -26.74
CA THR A 92 21.57 50.17 -27.88
C THR A 92 20.22 49.48 -27.78
N VAL A 93 20.17 48.25 -27.26
CA VAL A 93 18.91 47.53 -26.99
C VAL A 93 18.16 48.23 -25.86
N PHE A 94 18.83 48.57 -24.76
CA PHE A 94 18.24 49.34 -23.66
C PHE A 94 17.71 50.70 -24.15
N ARG A 95 18.46 51.45 -24.96
CA ARG A 95 17.96 52.73 -25.54
C ARG A 95 16.68 52.59 -26.37
N LYS A 96 16.36 51.40 -26.87
CA LYS A 96 15.16 51.12 -27.68
C LYS A 96 14.05 50.40 -26.92
N ILE A 97 14.23 50.11 -25.63
CA ILE A 97 13.14 49.60 -24.80
C ILE A 97 12.14 50.74 -24.64
N GLU A 98 11.11 50.73 -25.49
CA GLU A 98 9.98 51.62 -25.39
C GLU A 98 9.33 51.48 -24.01
N LYS A 99 8.63 52.53 -23.56
CA LYS A 99 7.93 52.53 -22.27
C LYS A 99 6.96 51.35 -22.12
N LYS A 100 6.48 50.75 -23.20
CA LYS A 100 5.63 49.54 -23.15
C LYS A 100 6.44 48.28 -22.81
N ASN A 101 7.62 48.14 -23.39
CA ASN A 101 8.51 46.99 -23.22
C ASN A 101 9.23 47.01 -21.86
N SER A 102 9.38 48.20 -21.26
CA SER A 102 9.99 48.35 -19.94
C SER A 102 9.11 47.80 -18.81
N ARG A 103 7.78 47.83 -18.96
CA ARG A 103 6.87 47.17 -18.02
C ARG A 103 7.03 45.65 -18.07
N LEU A 104 7.00 45.10 -19.29
CA LEU A 104 7.13 43.67 -19.52
C LEU A 104 8.47 43.13 -19.03
N LEU A 105 9.55 43.89 -19.23
CA LEU A 105 10.86 43.53 -18.69
C LEU A 105 10.88 43.54 -17.17
N ALA A 106 10.28 44.54 -16.51
CA ALA A 106 10.19 44.55 -15.05
C ALA A 106 9.36 43.37 -14.52
N ASP A 107 8.21 43.08 -15.13
CA ASP A 107 7.35 41.96 -14.76
C ASP A 107 8.10 40.62 -14.90
N LEU A 108 8.85 40.43 -16.00
CA LEU A 108 9.69 39.25 -16.24
C LEU A 108 10.81 39.12 -15.19
N VAL A 109 11.48 40.23 -14.86
CA VAL A 109 12.58 40.26 -13.90
C VAL A 109 12.10 39.95 -12.49
N TYR A 110 10.99 40.53 -12.05
CA TYR A 110 10.41 40.21 -10.75
C TYR A 110 9.88 38.78 -10.69
N TYR A 111 9.21 38.29 -11.74
CA TYR A 111 8.79 36.89 -11.81
C TYR A 111 9.98 35.94 -11.68
N PHE A 112 11.09 36.22 -12.39
CA PHE A 112 12.33 35.45 -12.27
C PHE A 112 12.92 35.51 -10.85
N SER A 113 12.95 36.69 -10.22
CA SER A 113 13.45 36.85 -8.86
C SER A 113 12.65 36.01 -7.86
N ASP A 114 11.33 36.04 -7.98
CA ASP A 114 10.41 35.33 -7.06
C ASP A 114 10.38 33.81 -7.33
N ASN A 115 10.66 33.37 -8.56
CA ASN A 115 10.50 31.98 -9.00
C ASN A 115 11.78 31.40 -9.63
N LYS A 116 12.96 31.78 -9.12
CA LYS A 116 14.26 31.49 -9.73
C LYS A 116 14.46 30.03 -10.11
N GLU A 117 14.13 29.09 -9.21
CA GLU A 117 14.30 27.66 -9.49
C GLU A 117 13.35 27.13 -10.56
N ALA A 118 12.06 27.48 -10.49
CA ALA A 118 11.07 27.07 -11.50
C ALA A 118 11.41 27.64 -12.89
N PHE A 119 11.87 28.88 -12.93
CA PHE A 119 12.33 29.54 -14.15
C PHE A 119 13.54 28.81 -14.74
N ARG A 120 14.51 28.45 -13.90
CA ARG A 120 15.70 27.68 -14.31
C ARG A 120 15.32 26.31 -14.88
N ASN A 121 14.45 25.56 -14.20
CA ASN A 121 13.99 24.26 -14.69
C ASN A 121 13.31 24.40 -16.07
N THR A 122 12.49 25.43 -16.25
CA THR A 122 11.85 25.75 -17.55
C THR A 122 12.88 26.02 -18.64
N ILE A 123 13.96 26.76 -18.35
CA ILE A 123 15.05 26.99 -19.31
C ILE A 123 15.78 25.68 -19.63
N LEU A 124 16.04 24.82 -18.64
CA LEU A 124 16.74 23.56 -18.83
C LEU A 124 15.97 22.60 -19.73
N GLU A 125 14.66 22.46 -19.51
CA GLU A 125 13.78 21.68 -20.38
C GLU A 125 13.79 22.22 -21.81
N ALA A 126 13.69 23.54 -21.97
CA ALA A 126 13.76 24.16 -23.29
C ALA A 126 15.14 23.96 -23.94
N ALA A 127 16.22 24.04 -23.17
CA ALA A 127 17.59 23.85 -23.64
C ALA A 127 17.78 22.43 -24.21
N ALA A 128 17.28 21.42 -23.50
CA ALA A 128 17.30 20.02 -23.93
C ALA A 128 16.52 19.83 -25.24
N GLU A 129 15.33 20.42 -25.35
CA GLU A 129 14.51 20.30 -26.57
C GLU A 129 15.12 21.06 -27.76
N ILE A 130 15.68 22.25 -27.54
CA ILE A 130 16.40 23.00 -28.58
C ILE A 130 17.62 22.21 -29.06
N PHE A 131 18.42 21.68 -28.14
CA PHE A 131 19.62 20.96 -28.50
C PHE A 131 19.29 19.68 -29.27
N THR A 132 18.37 18.85 -28.77
CA THR A 132 17.95 17.61 -29.45
C THR A 132 17.34 17.90 -30.82
N SER A 133 16.59 18.99 -30.95
CA SER A 133 16.06 19.42 -32.24
C SER A 133 17.16 19.80 -33.24
N PHE A 134 18.21 20.49 -32.80
CA PHE A 134 19.32 20.91 -33.65
C PHE A 134 20.56 20.00 -33.56
N GLU A 135 20.43 18.81 -32.94
CA GLU A 135 21.55 17.98 -32.50
C GLU A 135 22.56 17.77 -33.61
N ASN A 136 22.09 17.33 -34.78
CA ASN A 136 22.92 17.08 -35.94
C ASN A 136 23.78 18.27 -36.36
N LYS A 137 23.20 19.46 -36.37
CA LYS A 137 23.93 20.67 -36.74
C LYS A 137 24.86 21.12 -35.63
N PHE A 138 24.44 21.00 -34.37
CA PHE A 138 25.28 21.37 -33.23
C PHE A 138 26.52 20.48 -33.13
N MET A 139 26.39 19.20 -33.49
CA MET A 139 27.51 18.25 -33.54
C MET A 139 28.52 18.58 -34.65
N GLU A 140 28.08 19.18 -35.75
CA GLU A 140 28.95 19.61 -36.85
C GLU A 140 29.76 20.89 -36.55
N PHE A 141 29.34 21.71 -35.57
CA PHE A 141 29.92 23.04 -35.37
C PHE A 141 31.10 23.08 -34.41
N THR A 142 32.16 23.75 -34.85
CA THR A 142 33.33 24.07 -34.04
C THR A 142 33.69 25.56 -34.16
N CYS A 143 34.75 25.99 -33.46
CA CYS A 143 35.28 27.34 -33.46
C CYS A 143 36.78 27.32 -33.19
N LYS A 144 37.47 28.45 -33.45
CA LYS A 144 38.80 28.72 -32.88
C LYS A 144 38.68 28.73 -31.34
N GLY A 145 39.04 27.64 -30.68
CA GLY A 145 38.76 27.37 -29.26
C GLY A 145 37.86 26.15 -29.01
N GLY A 146 37.59 25.34 -30.03
CA GLY A 146 36.93 24.05 -29.93
C GLY A 146 35.41 24.11 -29.88
N GLU A 147 34.82 22.94 -29.69
CA GLU A 147 33.39 22.64 -29.70
C GLU A 147 32.66 23.36 -28.55
N LYS A 148 33.28 23.38 -27.36
CA LYS A 148 32.79 24.11 -26.19
C LYS A 148 32.53 25.59 -26.52
N ARG A 149 33.45 26.23 -27.23
CA ARG A 149 33.29 27.64 -27.65
C ARG A 149 32.19 27.81 -28.69
N ALA A 150 31.94 26.79 -29.52
CA ALA A 150 30.81 26.79 -30.45
C ALA A 150 29.48 26.72 -29.69
N MET A 151 29.35 25.81 -28.71
CA MET A 151 28.16 25.69 -27.86
C MET A 151 27.88 26.98 -27.10
N MET A 152 28.91 27.61 -26.51
CA MET A 152 28.79 28.92 -25.87
C MET A 152 28.23 30.00 -26.81
N LYS A 153 28.71 30.05 -28.06
CA LYS A 153 28.24 31.04 -29.03
C LYS A 153 26.79 30.81 -29.48
N LEU A 154 26.40 29.55 -29.64
CA LEU A 154 25.03 29.15 -29.95
C LEU A 154 24.09 29.55 -28.80
N ALA A 155 24.46 29.20 -27.57
CA ALA A 155 23.70 29.52 -26.37
C ALA A 155 23.57 31.04 -26.13
N ILE A 156 24.65 31.82 -26.33
CA ILE A 156 24.59 33.29 -26.23
C ILE A 156 23.59 33.86 -27.26
N ASP A 157 23.66 33.43 -28.52
CA ASP A 157 22.72 33.93 -29.53
C ASP A 157 21.28 33.50 -29.20
N ALA A 158 21.06 32.25 -28.78
CA ALA A 158 19.75 31.78 -28.32
C ALA A 158 19.20 32.63 -27.15
N SER A 159 20.03 32.95 -26.14
CA SER A 159 19.66 33.83 -25.03
C SER A 159 19.25 35.23 -25.52
N ASP A 160 20.05 35.84 -26.42
CA ASP A 160 19.76 37.15 -26.99
C ASP A 160 18.40 37.12 -27.74
N ARG A 161 18.11 36.04 -28.48
CA ARG A 161 16.83 35.85 -29.19
C ARG A 161 15.66 35.74 -28.21
N ILE A 162 15.80 34.94 -27.15
CA ILE A 162 14.78 34.76 -26.10
C ILE A 162 14.42 36.11 -25.47
N PHE A 163 15.41 36.91 -25.05
CA PHE A 163 15.13 38.24 -24.48
C PHE A 163 14.41 39.14 -25.47
N ASN A 164 14.89 39.22 -26.72
CA ASN A 164 14.26 40.08 -27.70
C ASN A 164 12.83 39.64 -28.03
N TYR A 165 12.53 38.35 -27.98
CA TYR A 165 11.18 37.82 -28.12
C TYR A 165 10.27 38.27 -26.99
N PHE A 166 10.68 38.08 -25.73
CA PHE A 166 9.88 38.52 -24.57
C PHE A 166 9.70 40.03 -24.53
N LEU A 167 10.67 40.81 -25.01
CA LEU A 167 10.57 42.27 -25.09
C LEU A 167 9.66 42.78 -26.23
N SER A 168 9.40 41.97 -27.25
CA SER A 168 8.64 42.39 -28.44
C SER A 168 7.22 41.82 -28.51
N THR A 169 6.89 40.85 -27.66
CA THR A 169 5.57 40.23 -27.62
C THR A 169 4.71 40.90 -26.54
N GLU A 170 3.58 41.50 -26.92
CA GLU A 170 2.73 42.31 -26.01
C GLU A 170 1.92 41.50 -24.98
N GLN A 171 2.07 40.18 -24.93
CA GLN A 171 1.18 39.32 -24.16
C GLN A 171 1.78 38.98 -22.80
N LYS A 172 0.95 39.10 -21.74
CA LYS A 172 1.16 38.44 -20.45
C LYS A 172 1.20 36.94 -20.71
N ARG A 173 2.39 36.39 -20.95
CA ARG A 173 2.59 34.96 -21.10
C ARG A 173 3.42 34.49 -19.94
N ASP A 174 2.94 33.44 -19.30
CA ASP A 174 3.75 32.68 -18.36
C ASP A 174 4.99 32.19 -19.11
N VAL A 175 6.15 32.28 -18.46
CA VAL A 175 7.39 31.77 -19.04
C VAL A 175 7.34 30.25 -19.00
N THR A 176 6.87 29.66 -20.08
CA THR A 176 6.80 28.21 -20.29
C THR A 176 7.92 27.74 -21.21
N LYS A 177 8.20 26.44 -21.19
CA LYS A 177 9.17 25.79 -22.08
C LYS A 177 8.96 26.18 -23.55
N ASN A 178 7.71 26.12 -24.01
CA ASN A 178 7.36 26.43 -25.41
C ASN A 178 7.58 27.90 -25.76
N GLU A 179 7.34 28.82 -24.82
CA GLU A 179 7.60 30.24 -25.06
C GLU A 179 9.10 30.55 -25.13
N VAL A 180 9.93 29.85 -24.33
CA VAL A 180 11.40 29.93 -24.46
C VAL A 180 11.86 29.42 -25.82
N ILE A 181 11.36 28.27 -26.28
CA ILE A 181 11.67 27.70 -27.60
C ILE A 181 11.23 28.65 -28.73
N ARG A 182 10.02 29.21 -28.64
CA ARG A 182 9.53 30.25 -29.56
C ARG A 182 10.42 31.48 -29.55
N GLY A 183 10.92 31.87 -28.39
CA GLY A 183 11.91 32.94 -28.26
C GLY A 183 13.17 32.66 -29.05
N VAL A 184 13.69 31.43 -29.00
CA VAL A 184 14.84 31.04 -29.82
C VAL A 184 14.52 31.05 -31.30
N LEU A 185 13.32 30.67 -31.76
CA LEU A 185 13.01 30.59 -33.20
C LEU A 185 12.61 31.93 -33.82
N TYR A 186 11.79 32.72 -33.12
CA TYR A 186 11.15 33.92 -33.63
C TYR A 186 11.80 35.21 -33.13
N GLY A 187 12.56 35.15 -32.04
CA GLY A 187 13.27 36.31 -31.50
C GLY A 187 14.33 36.85 -32.45
N ASP A 188 14.59 38.14 -32.38
CA ASP A 188 15.69 38.77 -33.13
C ASP A 188 17.03 38.47 -32.45
N SER A 189 18.06 38.09 -33.20
CA SER A 189 19.44 38.09 -32.66
C SER A 189 19.91 39.52 -32.35
N LYS A 190 20.90 39.62 -31.47
CA LYS A 190 21.48 40.90 -31.06
C LYS A 190 21.96 41.72 -32.26
N ARG A 191 21.74 43.03 -32.20
CA ARG A 191 22.18 43.97 -33.24
C ARG A 191 23.56 44.53 -32.90
N ASN A 192 24.38 44.68 -33.93
CA ASN A 192 25.69 45.32 -33.81
C ASN A 192 25.56 46.85 -33.70
N ARG A 193 26.69 47.55 -33.54
CA ARG A 193 26.74 49.02 -33.44
C ARG A 193 26.14 49.73 -34.68
N GLY A 194 26.09 49.06 -35.83
CA GLY A 194 25.47 49.57 -37.06
C GLY A 194 23.99 49.19 -37.23
N GLY A 195 23.35 48.63 -36.20
CA GLY A 195 21.94 48.24 -36.22
C GLY A 195 21.62 46.98 -37.02
N LYS A 196 22.62 46.27 -37.57
CA LYS A 196 22.44 45.01 -38.29
C LYS A 196 22.38 43.85 -37.31
N LYS A 197 21.48 42.88 -37.52
CA LYS A 197 21.45 41.62 -36.76
C LYS A 197 22.81 40.94 -36.91
N GLU A 198 23.45 40.62 -35.79
CA GLU A 198 24.76 39.99 -35.75
C GLU A 198 24.70 38.77 -34.84
N GLY A 199 24.40 37.62 -35.45
CA GLY A 199 24.69 36.34 -34.84
C GLY A 199 26.20 36.13 -34.69
N LYS A 200 26.58 35.26 -33.76
CA LYS A 200 27.95 34.75 -33.65
C LYS A 200 28.31 33.88 -34.87
N SER A 201 29.60 33.80 -35.17
CA SER A 201 30.11 32.89 -36.21
C SER A 201 30.62 31.58 -35.60
N VAL A 202 30.11 30.47 -36.12
CA VAL A 202 30.60 29.10 -35.90
C VAL A 202 31.08 28.51 -37.23
N THR A 203 31.85 27.43 -37.16
CA THR A 203 32.51 26.83 -38.31
C THR A 203 31.99 25.42 -38.56
N LYS A 204 31.52 25.22 -39.80
CA LYS A 204 31.43 23.99 -40.58
C LYS A 204 32.80 23.36 -40.83
N ASN A 205 33.20 22.27 -40.17
CA ASN A 205 34.26 21.43 -40.74
C ASN A 205 33.60 20.49 -41.75
N ASP A 206 33.66 20.83 -43.04
CA ASP A 206 33.35 19.87 -44.09
C ASP A 206 34.62 19.06 -44.37
N ASN A 207 34.48 17.76 -44.67
CA ASN A 207 35.61 16.83 -44.90
C ASN A 207 36.52 17.25 -46.08
N ALA A 208 36.22 18.36 -46.76
CA ALA A 208 36.97 18.94 -47.85
C ALA A 208 37.47 20.35 -47.49
N GLU A 209 38.60 20.46 -46.78
CA GLU A 209 39.54 21.62 -46.61
C GLU A 209 39.00 23.08 -46.47
N GLN A 210 37.69 23.30 -46.45
CA GLN A 210 37.04 24.61 -46.48
C GLN A 210 36.21 24.82 -45.21
N GLU A 211 36.69 25.72 -44.35
CA GLU A 211 35.96 26.19 -43.18
C GLU A 211 34.74 27.02 -43.62
N ILE A 212 33.54 26.42 -43.57
CA ILE A 212 32.29 27.12 -43.88
C ILE A 212 31.86 27.90 -42.64
N LYS A 213 31.94 29.23 -42.70
CA LYS A 213 31.46 30.10 -41.62
C LYS A 213 29.94 30.23 -41.64
N ILE A 214 29.31 29.75 -40.58
CA ILE A 214 27.87 29.87 -40.33
C ILE A 214 27.61 30.97 -39.31
N LYS A 215 26.57 31.76 -39.57
CA LYS A 215 26.06 32.76 -38.62
C LYS A 215 24.87 32.17 -37.87
N THR A 216 24.94 32.23 -36.55
CA THR A 216 23.96 31.62 -35.62
C THR A 216 22.57 32.24 -35.72
N ASP A 217 22.46 33.54 -36.02
CA ASP A 217 21.19 34.25 -36.26
C ASP A 217 20.34 33.60 -37.37
N LYS A 218 21.01 33.06 -38.37
CA LYS A 218 20.39 32.37 -39.50
C LYS A 218 20.22 30.88 -39.25
N LEU A 219 21.02 30.25 -38.39
CA LEU A 219 20.89 28.82 -38.11
C LEU A 219 19.47 28.49 -37.63
N TYR A 220 19.05 29.15 -36.55
CA TYR A 220 17.76 28.90 -35.92
C TYR A 220 16.56 29.38 -36.75
N SER A 221 16.74 30.35 -37.65
CA SER A 221 15.65 30.94 -38.45
C SER A 221 15.58 30.43 -39.89
N LYS A 222 16.61 29.74 -40.37
CA LYS A 222 16.74 29.26 -41.76
C LYS A 222 16.89 27.74 -41.87
N SER A 223 16.86 26.99 -40.77
CA SER A 223 16.81 25.52 -40.81
C SER A 223 15.50 25.02 -41.39
N GLY A 224 15.54 23.94 -42.19
CA GLY A 224 14.35 23.17 -42.55
C GLY A 224 13.82 22.35 -41.36
N ILE A 225 12.71 21.65 -41.56
CA ILE A 225 12.09 20.77 -40.54
C ILE A 225 12.23 19.30 -40.96
N TYR A 226 12.64 18.45 -40.02
CA TYR A 226 12.67 17.00 -40.14
C TYR A 226 11.61 16.39 -39.22
N ILE A 227 10.82 15.45 -39.73
CA ILE A 227 9.80 14.69 -39.01
C ILE A 227 10.29 13.23 -38.91
N PRO A 228 10.89 12.83 -37.76
CA PRO A 228 11.52 11.52 -37.61
C PRO A 228 10.57 10.34 -37.81
N GLU A 229 9.33 10.46 -37.36
CA GLU A 229 8.32 9.41 -37.36
C GLU A 229 7.96 8.95 -38.78
N ARG A 230 8.18 9.84 -39.76
CA ARG A 230 7.93 9.58 -41.19
C ARG A 230 9.19 9.56 -42.04
N ASN A 231 10.33 9.91 -41.45
CA ASN A 231 11.58 10.16 -42.15
C ASN A 231 11.41 11.16 -43.33
N LEU A 232 10.74 12.29 -43.08
CA LEU A 232 10.47 13.31 -44.11
C LEU A 232 11.06 14.67 -43.74
N PHE A 233 11.55 15.37 -44.76
CA PHE A 233 12.16 16.69 -44.64
C PHE A 233 11.33 17.75 -45.38
N TYR A 234 11.23 18.92 -44.78
CA TYR A 234 10.40 20.02 -45.26
C TYR A 234 11.18 21.33 -45.28
N LYS A 235 10.98 22.10 -46.36
CA LYS A 235 11.52 23.44 -46.54
C LYS A 235 10.45 24.44 -46.97
N ASN A 236 10.71 25.71 -46.75
CA ASN A 236 9.93 26.81 -47.32
C ASN A 236 10.85 27.91 -47.87
N ASP A 237 10.27 28.91 -48.54
CA ASP A 237 11.00 30.04 -49.17
C ASP A 237 11.88 30.83 -48.20
N HIS A 238 11.54 30.80 -46.91
CA HIS A 238 12.30 31.47 -45.88
C HIS A 238 13.43 30.62 -45.34
N THR A 239 13.42 29.29 -45.51
CA THR A 239 14.50 28.39 -45.09
C THR A 239 15.60 28.25 -46.14
N LYS A 240 16.79 27.81 -45.70
CA LYS A 240 17.95 27.51 -46.55
C LYS A 240 18.65 26.23 -46.05
N PRO A 241 17.97 25.08 -46.07
CA PRO A 241 18.45 23.83 -45.47
C PRO A 241 19.78 23.34 -46.07
N ALA A 242 20.03 23.57 -47.36
CA ALA A 242 21.34 23.24 -47.96
C ALA A 242 22.53 23.89 -47.22
N LYS A 243 22.33 25.04 -46.57
CA LYS A 243 23.35 25.74 -45.79
C LYS A 243 23.23 25.56 -44.28
N TYR A 244 22.00 25.54 -43.75
CA TYR A 244 21.74 25.55 -42.30
C TYR A 244 21.20 24.22 -41.76
N GLY A 245 20.98 23.25 -42.64
CA GLY A 245 20.44 21.93 -42.33
C GLY A 245 18.98 21.94 -41.91
N TYR A 246 18.63 20.84 -41.24
CA TYR A 246 17.30 20.56 -40.70
C TYR A 246 17.37 20.49 -39.19
N ARG A 247 16.24 20.82 -38.56
CA ARG A 247 15.98 20.57 -37.15
C ARG A 247 14.83 19.57 -37.01
N LYS A 248 14.80 18.79 -35.93
CA LYS A 248 13.60 18.01 -35.57
C LYS A 248 12.43 18.97 -35.30
N ILE A 249 11.22 18.54 -35.65
CA ILE A 249 9.99 19.20 -35.23
C ILE A 249 9.94 19.35 -33.69
N PHE A 250 9.46 20.49 -33.19
CA PHE A 250 9.27 20.71 -31.75
C PHE A 250 7.96 20.10 -31.25
N SER A 251 7.89 19.79 -29.96
CA SER A 251 6.73 19.12 -29.34
C SER A 251 5.40 19.89 -29.45
N TRP A 252 5.45 21.21 -29.70
CA TRP A 252 4.27 22.06 -29.84
C TRP A 252 3.88 22.34 -31.30
N GLU A 253 4.70 21.94 -32.28
CA GLU A 253 4.42 22.18 -33.70
C GLU A 253 3.51 21.07 -34.27
N ASP A 254 2.55 21.45 -35.10
CA ASP A 254 1.61 20.50 -35.72
C ASP A 254 2.19 19.96 -37.03
N GLU A 255 2.47 18.64 -37.06
CA GLU A 255 2.92 17.94 -38.26
C GLU A 255 2.00 18.16 -39.46
N SER A 256 0.68 18.16 -39.25
CA SER A 256 -0.32 18.28 -40.31
C SER A 256 -0.32 19.68 -40.92
N GLU A 257 0.01 20.71 -40.14
CA GLU A 257 0.16 22.08 -40.62
C GLU A 257 1.43 22.23 -41.45
N ILE A 258 2.55 21.65 -40.98
CA ILE A 258 3.83 21.67 -41.70
C ILE A 258 3.68 20.98 -43.06
N MET A 259 3.04 19.81 -43.11
CA MET A 259 2.81 19.07 -44.37
C MET A 259 1.95 19.83 -45.38
N LYS A 260 1.06 20.73 -44.91
CA LYS A 260 0.21 21.55 -45.78
C LYS A 260 0.92 22.81 -46.28
N THR A 261 1.82 23.37 -45.48
CA THR A 261 2.38 24.72 -45.70
C THR A 261 3.84 24.71 -46.17
N TRP A 262 4.55 23.58 -46.04
CA TRP A 262 5.94 23.42 -46.44
C TRP A 262 6.07 22.45 -47.62
N ILE A 263 7.17 22.58 -48.35
CA ILE A 263 7.50 21.78 -49.53
C ILE A 263 8.42 20.65 -49.10
N LEU A 264 8.13 19.43 -49.54
CA LEU A 264 8.97 18.26 -49.30
C LEU A 264 10.38 18.45 -49.92
N ASP A 265 11.42 18.02 -49.21
CA ASP A 265 12.80 18.06 -49.69
C ASP A 265 13.45 16.66 -49.58
N ASP A 266 13.52 15.95 -50.70
CA ASP A 266 13.91 14.54 -50.78
C ASP A 266 15.42 14.29 -50.87
N THR A 267 16.25 15.34 -50.78
CA THR A 267 17.68 15.25 -51.09
C THR A 267 18.60 15.01 -49.88
N HIS A 268 18.11 14.46 -48.77
CA HIS A 268 18.86 14.44 -47.51
C HIS A 268 18.95 13.05 -46.87
N GLU A 269 20.13 12.72 -46.37
CA GLU A 269 20.38 11.52 -45.58
C GLU A 269 19.65 11.60 -44.23
N THR A 270 19.19 10.45 -43.75
CA THR A 270 18.49 10.34 -42.47
C THR A 270 19.46 10.66 -41.32
N PRO A 271 19.20 11.72 -40.54
CA PRO A 271 20.05 12.06 -39.41
C PRO A 271 19.97 11.04 -38.28
N VAL A 272 21.12 10.71 -37.69
CA VAL A 272 21.20 9.92 -36.46
C VAL A 272 21.11 10.84 -35.25
N TYR A 273 20.08 10.68 -34.43
CA TYR A 273 19.92 11.34 -33.13
C TYR A 273 20.27 10.36 -32.03
N THR A 274 21.10 10.80 -31.08
CA THR A 274 21.65 9.95 -30.04
C THR A 274 20.95 10.16 -28.69
N ILE A 275 20.32 11.32 -28.47
CA ILE A 275 19.73 11.67 -27.18
C ILE A 275 18.20 11.65 -27.22
N SER A 276 17.61 10.98 -26.24
CA SER A 276 16.19 11.13 -25.88
C SER A 276 16.07 11.94 -24.58
N ILE A 277 15.05 12.79 -24.49
CA ILE A 277 14.84 13.62 -23.29
C ILE A 277 14.16 12.75 -22.22
N THR A 278 14.87 12.48 -21.13
CA THR A 278 14.39 11.75 -19.95
C THR A 278 14.59 12.59 -18.69
N ASP A 279 13.90 12.26 -17.60
CA ASP A 279 14.06 12.96 -16.32
C ASP A 279 15.49 12.82 -15.76
N GLU A 280 16.11 11.65 -15.93
CA GLU A 280 17.51 11.41 -15.58
C GLU A 280 18.47 12.33 -16.34
N LEU A 281 18.21 12.56 -17.63
CA LEU A 281 19.00 13.48 -18.44
C LEU A 281 18.87 14.91 -17.93
N LEU A 282 17.64 15.37 -17.67
CA LEU A 282 17.39 16.71 -17.14
C LEU A 282 18.05 16.91 -15.78
N LEU A 283 18.00 15.89 -14.91
CA LEU A 283 18.71 15.90 -13.63
C LEU A 283 20.22 16.02 -13.83
N SER A 284 20.81 15.22 -14.73
CA SER A 284 22.24 15.27 -15.04
C SER A 284 22.69 16.63 -15.59
N ILE A 285 21.84 17.31 -16.37
CA ILE A 285 22.10 18.67 -16.84
C ILE A 285 21.99 19.66 -15.68
N LYS A 286 20.96 19.56 -14.84
CA LYS A 286 20.76 20.43 -13.67
C LYS A 286 21.98 20.35 -12.73
N GLU A 287 22.44 19.14 -12.42
CA GLU A 287 23.64 18.92 -11.60
C GLU A 287 24.88 19.55 -12.24
N TYR A 288 25.06 19.37 -13.55
CA TYR A 288 26.18 19.99 -14.28
C TYR A 288 26.16 21.51 -14.17
N VAL A 289 25.00 22.14 -14.40
CA VAL A 289 24.86 23.60 -14.31
C VAL A 289 25.18 24.09 -12.90
N MET A 290 24.63 23.45 -11.86
CA MET A 290 24.90 23.82 -10.48
C MET A 290 26.37 23.61 -10.08
N SER A 291 27.03 22.56 -10.58
CA SER A 291 28.45 22.29 -10.30
C SER A 291 29.40 23.37 -10.83
N LYS A 292 28.98 24.18 -11.82
CA LYS A 292 29.80 25.27 -12.37
C LYS A 292 29.80 26.51 -11.48
N ASN A 293 28.82 26.65 -10.59
CA ASN A 293 28.76 27.74 -9.62
C ASN A 293 29.12 27.21 -8.24
N ARG A 294 30.26 27.62 -7.68
CA ARG A 294 30.77 27.13 -6.39
C ARG A 294 29.76 27.22 -5.23
N PHE A 295 28.88 28.23 -5.24
CA PHE A 295 27.86 28.38 -4.20
C PHE A 295 26.69 27.41 -4.39
N GLU A 296 26.31 27.14 -5.65
CA GLU A 296 25.26 26.20 -5.98
C GLU A 296 25.75 24.76 -5.90
N GLU A 297 27.03 24.50 -6.20
CA GLU A 297 27.69 23.22 -5.95
C GLU A 297 27.64 22.84 -4.45
N ALA A 298 27.92 23.79 -3.57
CA ALA A 298 27.77 23.58 -2.13
C ALA A 298 26.30 23.42 -1.70
N ALA A 299 25.34 24.02 -2.40
CA ALA A 299 23.91 23.79 -2.17
C ALA A 299 23.50 22.38 -2.62
N LEU A 300 23.93 21.95 -3.81
CA LEU A 300 23.71 20.61 -4.34
C LEU A 300 24.33 19.54 -3.45
N ALA A 301 25.57 19.74 -2.98
CA ALA A 301 26.22 18.81 -2.06
C ALA A 301 25.44 18.64 -0.74
N ARG A 302 24.90 19.74 -0.20
CA ARG A 302 24.01 19.70 0.98
C ARG A 302 22.70 19.00 0.70
N GLN A 303 22.12 19.21 -0.49
CA GLN A 303 20.91 18.52 -0.90
C GLN A 303 21.14 17.01 -1.02
N LYS A 304 22.20 16.58 -1.73
CA LYS A 304 22.57 15.15 -1.84
C LYS A 304 22.74 14.50 -0.47
N LEU A 305 23.47 15.15 0.44
CA LEU A 305 23.64 14.66 1.82
C LEU A 305 22.29 14.57 2.56
N SER A 306 21.39 15.52 2.33
CA SER A 306 20.04 15.52 2.92
C SER A 306 19.18 14.39 2.37
N ASP A 307 19.24 14.14 1.06
CA ASP A 307 18.49 13.10 0.36
C ASP A 307 18.99 11.72 0.78
N GLU A 308 20.32 11.50 0.82
CA GLU A 308 20.95 10.29 1.36
C GLU A 308 20.55 10.05 2.82
N ALA A 309 20.49 11.10 3.65
CA ALA A 309 20.05 10.99 5.03
C ALA A 309 18.53 10.77 5.17
N MET A 310 17.72 11.13 4.18
CA MET A 310 16.29 10.78 4.14
C MET A 310 16.12 9.31 3.78
N GLU A 311 16.84 8.83 2.77
CA GLU A 311 16.83 7.45 2.32
C GLU A 311 17.28 6.50 3.44
N ASP A 312 18.41 6.77 4.11
CA ASP A 312 18.88 5.99 5.27
C ASP A 312 17.86 5.99 6.43
N ARG A 313 17.17 7.12 6.67
CA ARG A 313 16.10 7.18 7.68
C ARG A 313 14.90 6.33 7.28
N GLN A 314 14.55 6.33 6.00
CA GLN A 314 13.44 5.53 5.48
C GLN A 314 13.77 4.04 5.55
N GLU A 315 14.95 3.62 5.14
CA GLU A 315 15.42 2.24 5.26
C GLU A 315 15.42 1.77 6.72
N LYS A 316 15.91 2.59 7.65
CA LYS A 316 15.88 2.28 9.09
C LYS A 316 14.46 2.19 9.64
N HIS A 317 13.55 3.04 9.16
CA HIS A 317 12.14 2.98 9.54
C HIS A 317 11.48 1.70 9.05
N GLU A 318 11.71 1.31 7.79
CA GLU A 318 11.20 0.06 7.21
C GLU A 318 11.78 -1.18 7.93
N ALA A 319 13.07 -1.15 8.27
CA ALA A 319 13.70 -2.20 9.07
C ALA A 319 13.07 -2.30 10.47
N ALA A 320 12.81 -1.17 11.13
CA ALA A 320 12.16 -1.14 12.44
C ALA A 320 10.72 -1.65 12.39
N LEU A 321 9.95 -1.28 11.35
CA LEU A 321 8.60 -1.80 11.11
C LEU A 321 8.61 -3.31 10.89
N THR A 322 9.59 -3.82 10.14
CA THR A 322 9.75 -5.25 9.91
C THR A 322 10.05 -5.99 11.21
N MET A 323 10.99 -5.48 12.03
CA MET A 323 11.27 -6.06 13.36
C MET A 323 10.05 -6.03 14.29
N LEU A 324 9.29 -4.94 14.27
CA LEU A 324 8.08 -4.78 15.07
C LEU A 324 7.01 -5.80 14.66
N LYS A 325 6.83 -6.00 13.34
CA LYS A 325 5.94 -7.01 12.78
C LYS A 325 6.34 -8.42 13.21
N ASP A 326 7.62 -8.77 13.08
CA ASP A 326 8.14 -10.07 13.53
C ASP A 326 7.93 -10.29 15.04
N CYS A 327 8.01 -9.22 15.84
CA CYS A 327 7.73 -9.28 17.27
C CYS A 327 6.25 -9.53 17.55
N TYR A 328 5.34 -8.83 16.86
CA TYR A 328 3.90 -9.08 16.97
C TYR A 328 3.51 -10.48 16.53
N ASP A 329 4.05 -10.98 15.42
CA ASP A 329 3.76 -12.33 14.92
C ASP A 329 4.19 -13.41 15.94
N LYS A 330 5.31 -13.20 16.65
CA LYS A 330 5.74 -14.05 17.76
C LYS A 330 4.76 -13.99 18.95
N ILE A 331 4.35 -12.79 19.35
CA ILE A 331 3.39 -12.61 20.46
C ILE A 331 2.05 -13.28 20.13
N ILE A 332 1.55 -13.11 18.90
CA ILE A 332 0.31 -13.76 18.43
C ILE A 332 0.45 -15.28 18.50
N SER A 333 1.56 -15.83 18.00
CA SER A 333 1.81 -17.28 18.04
C SER A 333 1.88 -17.82 19.48
N GLU A 334 2.48 -17.07 20.42
CA GLU A 334 2.50 -17.44 21.83
C GLU A 334 1.10 -17.39 22.46
N LEU A 335 0.30 -16.36 22.16
CA LEU A 335 -1.08 -16.24 22.63
C LEU A 335 -1.97 -17.37 22.10
N GLU A 336 -1.83 -17.74 20.83
CA GLU A 336 -2.54 -18.87 20.23
C GLU A 336 -2.19 -20.19 20.93
N ASN A 337 -0.91 -20.41 21.24
CA ASN A 337 -0.45 -21.59 21.98
C ASN A 337 -1.02 -21.63 23.42
N ILE A 338 -1.02 -20.49 24.13
CA ILE A 338 -1.61 -20.38 25.47
C ILE A 338 -3.12 -20.65 25.41
N HIS A 339 -3.82 -20.09 24.42
CA HIS A 339 -5.25 -20.32 24.23
C HIS A 339 -5.55 -21.80 23.99
N GLN A 340 -4.78 -22.46 23.12
CA GLN A 340 -4.93 -23.89 22.85
C GLN A 340 -4.72 -24.75 24.10
N LYS A 341 -3.67 -24.49 24.89
CA LYS A 341 -3.44 -25.17 26.17
C LYS A 341 -4.60 -24.98 27.15
N THR A 342 -5.17 -23.77 27.20
CA THR A 342 -6.31 -23.45 28.07
C THR A 342 -7.56 -24.23 27.64
N LEU A 343 -7.82 -24.33 26.34
CA LEU A 343 -8.91 -25.13 25.80
C LEU A 343 -8.75 -26.62 26.12
N ASP A 344 -7.53 -27.15 26.02
CA ASP A 344 -7.28 -28.55 26.31
C ASP A 344 -7.43 -28.86 27.81
N MET A 345 -6.94 -27.98 28.69
CA MET A 345 -7.22 -28.06 30.13
C MET A 345 -8.72 -27.97 30.45
N PHE A 346 -9.46 -27.12 29.73
CA PHE A 346 -10.91 -26.99 29.94
C PHE A 346 -11.66 -28.28 29.54
N LYS A 347 -11.27 -28.92 28.43
CA LYS A 347 -11.82 -30.22 28.03
C LYS A 347 -11.54 -31.30 29.07
N GLU A 348 -10.31 -31.35 29.60
CA GLU A 348 -9.93 -32.29 30.66
C GLU A 348 -10.76 -32.07 31.93
N ASN A 349 -10.88 -30.81 32.38
CA ASN A 349 -11.72 -30.45 33.53
C ASN A 349 -13.20 -30.79 33.32
N THR A 350 -13.71 -30.61 32.10
CA THR A 350 -15.11 -30.98 31.76
C THR A 350 -15.29 -32.49 31.89
N THR A 351 -14.35 -33.28 31.36
CA THR A 351 -14.37 -34.74 31.47
C THR A 351 -14.30 -35.21 32.93
N LEU A 352 -13.48 -34.54 33.75
CA LEU A 352 -13.41 -34.80 35.20
C LEU A 352 -14.73 -34.46 35.90
N MET A 353 -15.36 -33.34 35.56
CA MET A 353 -16.68 -32.99 36.11
C MET A 353 -17.75 -34.01 35.72
N GLU A 354 -17.77 -34.48 34.48
CA GLU A 354 -18.69 -35.54 34.04
C GLU A 354 -18.50 -36.83 34.87
N LYS A 355 -17.26 -37.27 35.11
CA LYS A 355 -16.97 -38.42 35.98
C LYS A 355 -17.39 -38.20 37.43
N VAL A 356 -17.23 -36.98 37.96
CA VAL A 356 -17.70 -36.65 39.32
C VAL A 356 -19.23 -36.74 39.40
N ILE A 357 -19.93 -36.26 38.36
CA ILE A 357 -21.40 -36.38 38.29
C ILE A 357 -21.82 -37.85 38.25
N GLU A 358 -21.19 -38.66 37.39
CA GLU A 358 -21.45 -40.10 37.28
C GLU A 358 -21.24 -40.82 38.62
N ASN A 359 -20.10 -40.58 39.28
CA ASN A 359 -19.82 -41.14 40.61
C ASN A 359 -20.84 -40.68 41.67
N GLN A 360 -21.31 -39.43 41.60
CA GLN A 360 -22.34 -38.93 42.52
C GLN A 360 -23.71 -39.56 42.28
N GLU A 361 -24.03 -39.92 41.04
CA GLU A 361 -25.25 -40.66 40.70
C GLU A 361 -25.17 -42.10 41.21
N GLU A 362 -24.04 -42.78 41.02
CA GLU A 362 -23.78 -44.12 41.59
C GLU A 362 -23.86 -44.12 43.13
N ASP A 363 -23.27 -43.11 43.78
CA ASP A 363 -23.33 -42.92 45.24
C ASP A 363 -24.76 -42.69 45.73
N LYS A 364 -25.58 -41.95 44.96
CA LYS A 364 -27.01 -41.77 45.27
C LYS A 364 -27.74 -43.10 45.15
N GLU A 365 -27.52 -43.85 44.07
CA GLU A 365 -28.18 -45.13 43.85
C GLU A 365 -27.85 -46.13 44.97
N THR A 366 -26.55 -46.28 45.30
CA THR A 366 -26.11 -47.13 46.41
C THR A 366 -26.67 -46.69 47.77
N LYS A 367 -26.72 -45.38 48.06
CA LYS A 367 -27.39 -44.87 49.26
C LYS A 367 -28.87 -45.23 49.29
N THR A 368 -29.56 -45.13 48.15
CA THR A 368 -30.98 -45.49 48.04
C THR A 368 -31.21 -46.97 48.30
N VAL A 369 -30.33 -47.84 47.80
CA VAL A 369 -30.33 -49.29 48.09
C VAL A 369 -30.10 -49.55 49.59
N ILE A 370 -29.16 -48.86 50.23
CA ILE A 370 -28.90 -49.00 51.67
C ILE A 370 -30.11 -48.58 52.49
N ILE A 371 -30.72 -47.43 52.16
CA ILE A 371 -31.94 -46.93 52.83
C ILE A 371 -33.06 -47.97 52.71
N THR A 372 -33.32 -48.49 51.51
CA THR A 372 -34.37 -49.49 51.26
C THR A 372 -34.13 -50.77 52.09
N LYS A 373 -32.89 -51.23 52.17
CA LYS A 373 -32.52 -52.40 53.00
C LYS A 373 -32.69 -52.13 54.50
N LEU A 374 -32.32 -50.94 54.97
CA LEU A 374 -32.52 -50.52 56.36
C LEU A 374 -34.00 -50.42 56.70
N GLU A 375 -34.82 -49.86 55.82
CA GLU A 375 -36.28 -49.80 55.98
C GLU A 375 -36.91 -51.21 56.04
N THR A 376 -36.45 -52.11 55.17
CA THR A 376 -36.88 -53.52 55.18
C THR A 376 -36.54 -54.19 56.51
N ALA A 377 -35.29 -54.06 56.96
CA ALA A 377 -34.85 -54.60 58.25
C ALA A 377 -35.61 -53.97 59.43
N HIS A 378 -35.90 -52.67 59.37
CA HIS A 378 -36.70 -51.97 60.39
C HIS A 378 -38.13 -52.53 60.45
N ASN A 379 -38.77 -52.73 59.31
CA ASN A 379 -40.10 -53.33 59.23
C ASN A 379 -40.10 -54.79 59.73
N ASP A 380 -39.06 -55.57 59.45
CA ASP A 380 -38.91 -56.92 59.99
C ASP A 380 -38.77 -56.93 61.51
N ILE A 381 -38.02 -55.97 62.08
CA ILE A 381 -37.90 -55.78 63.52
C ILE A 381 -39.26 -55.40 64.12
N LEU A 382 -40.00 -54.47 63.52
CA LEU A 382 -41.34 -54.09 63.97
C LEU A 382 -42.31 -55.27 63.95
N ASN A 383 -42.36 -56.00 62.85
CA ASN A 383 -43.18 -57.21 62.71
C ASN A 383 -42.80 -58.28 63.76
N THR A 384 -41.51 -58.43 64.05
CA THR A 384 -41.04 -59.38 65.07
C THR A 384 -41.43 -58.91 66.46
N LYS A 385 -41.37 -57.61 66.73
CA LYS A 385 -41.79 -57.03 68.01
C LYS A 385 -43.29 -57.18 68.22
N GLU A 386 -44.10 -56.94 67.20
CA GLU A 386 -45.55 -57.15 67.24
C GLU A 386 -45.88 -58.62 67.53
N LYS A 387 -45.21 -59.56 66.85
CA LYS A 387 -45.32 -61.01 67.16
C LYS A 387 -44.89 -61.33 68.59
N GLN A 388 -43.84 -60.69 69.12
CA GLN A 388 -43.42 -60.87 70.51
C GLN A 388 -44.47 -60.32 71.50
N GLU A 389 -45.10 -59.18 71.20
CA GLU A 389 -46.18 -58.61 72.00
C GLU A 389 -47.43 -59.52 71.98
N ASP A 390 -47.77 -60.09 70.83
CA ASP A 390 -48.84 -61.10 70.71
C ASP A 390 -48.53 -62.37 71.50
N ILE A 391 -47.28 -62.85 71.45
CA ILE A 391 -46.81 -63.98 72.28
C ILE A 391 -46.88 -63.62 73.77
N LEU A 392 -46.50 -62.40 74.16
CA LEU A 392 -46.58 -61.94 75.54
C LEU A 392 -48.03 -61.89 76.04
N LYS A 393 -48.96 -61.35 75.25
CA LYS A 393 -50.40 -61.39 75.56
C LYS A 393 -50.89 -62.83 75.68
N SER A 394 -50.54 -63.69 74.74
CA SER A 394 -50.91 -65.12 74.81
C SER A 394 -50.32 -65.80 76.04
N ASN A 395 -49.08 -65.47 76.43
CA ASN A 395 -48.46 -65.98 77.66
C ASN A 395 -49.14 -65.45 78.92
N GLU A 396 -49.60 -64.20 78.90
CA GLU A 396 -50.35 -63.60 79.99
C GLU A 396 -51.74 -64.24 80.13
N ASP A 397 -52.42 -64.53 79.01
CA ASP A 397 -53.65 -65.32 78.97
C ASP A 397 -53.42 -66.75 79.50
N ILE A 398 -52.32 -67.39 79.09
CA ILE A 398 -51.92 -68.71 79.63
C ILE A 398 -51.66 -68.62 81.13
N LYS A 399 -50.99 -67.57 81.61
CA LYS A 399 -50.70 -67.36 83.02
C LYS A 399 -52.00 -67.13 83.82
N ASN A 400 -52.92 -66.34 83.28
CA ASN A 400 -54.25 -66.12 83.87
C ASN A 400 -55.05 -67.43 83.91
N ASN A 401 -54.99 -68.25 82.86
CA ASN A 401 -55.58 -69.59 82.84
C ASN A 401 -54.93 -70.52 83.86
N ILE A 402 -53.60 -70.47 84.03
CA ILE A 402 -52.89 -71.24 85.07
C ILE A 402 -53.32 -70.79 86.47
N VAL A 403 -53.47 -69.48 86.71
CA VAL A 403 -53.97 -68.96 87.99
C VAL A 403 -55.40 -69.41 88.23
N ALA A 404 -56.28 -69.40 87.22
CA ALA A 404 -57.65 -69.92 87.34
C ALA A 404 -57.66 -71.44 87.65
N ILE A 405 -56.80 -72.22 86.99
CA ILE A 405 -56.64 -73.66 87.28
C ILE A 405 -56.12 -73.87 88.71
N ARG A 406 -55.16 -73.06 89.16
CA ARG A 406 -54.59 -73.16 90.51
C ARG A 406 -55.58 -72.76 91.59
N THR A 407 -56.40 -71.75 91.33
CA THR A 407 -57.50 -71.32 92.21
C THR A 407 -58.57 -72.41 92.29
N ASN A 408 -58.92 -73.05 91.16
CA ASN A 408 -59.80 -74.21 91.15
C ASN A 408 -59.18 -75.42 91.89
N GLN A 409 -57.86 -75.61 91.85
CA GLN A 409 -57.17 -76.66 92.61
C GLN A 409 -57.08 -76.37 94.11
N GLU A 410 -56.95 -75.11 94.52
CA GLU A 410 -56.94 -74.69 95.92
C GLU A 410 -58.35 -74.72 96.55
N GLU A 411 -59.41 -74.45 95.77
CA GLU A 411 -60.81 -74.72 96.17
C GLU A 411 -61.09 -76.23 96.34
N LEU A 412 -60.48 -77.08 95.50
CA LEU A 412 -60.53 -78.54 95.64
C LEU A 412 -59.76 -79.07 96.85
N ALA A 413 -58.73 -78.37 97.32
CA ALA A 413 -57.90 -78.79 98.44
C ALA A 413 -58.49 -78.47 99.83
N THR A 414 -59.57 -77.68 99.90
CA THR A 414 -60.13 -77.17 101.17
C THR A 414 -61.54 -77.67 101.52
N SER A 415 -62.19 -78.49 100.69
CA SER A 415 -63.47 -79.12 101.05
C SER A 415 -63.31 -80.61 101.36
N THR A 416 -63.43 -80.94 102.65
CA THR A 416 -63.57 -82.30 103.18
C THR A 416 -64.88 -82.91 102.70
N LEU A 417 -64.84 -83.87 101.77
CA LEU A 417 -65.99 -84.69 101.40
C LEU A 417 -65.58 -86.17 101.29
N LYS A 418 -66.40 -86.99 101.95
CA LYS A 418 -66.19 -88.41 102.25
C LYS A 418 -66.49 -89.30 101.04
N HIS A 419 -65.89 -90.49 101.10
CA HIS A 419 -65.75 -91.53 100.06
C HIS A 419 -67.06 -92.21 99.60
N GLU A 420 -68.26 -91.76 99.99
CA GLU A 420 -69.49 -92.56 99.82
C GLU A 420 -70.54 -92.01 98.85
N ASP A 421 -70.36 -90.87 98.15
CA ASP A 421 -71.45 -90.31 97.32
C ASP A 421 -71.04 -89.66 95.96
N VAL A 422 -70.01 -90.14 95.24
CA VAL A 422 -69.73 -89.69 93.84
C VAL A 422 -69.66 -90.86 92.84
N GLU A 423 -70.27 -91.99 93.19
CA GLU A 423 -70.64 -93.05 92.24
C GLU A 423 -71.91 -92.71 91.43
N SER A 424 -72.53 -91.54 91.65
CA SER A 424 -73.72 -91.08 90.94
C SER A 424 -73.50 -89.94 89.92
N ILE A 425 -72.27 -89.44 89.74
CA ILE A 425 -71.95 -88.34 88.79
C ILE A 425 -71.17 -88.84 87.55
N VAL A 426 -70.77 -90.12 87.52
CA VAL A 426 -70.01 -90.72 86.41
C VAL A 426 -70.88 -91.07 85.18
N ASN A 427 -72.20 -90.86 85.21
CA ASN A 427 -73.10 -91.32 84.13
C ASN A 427 -73.88 -90.27 83.31
N ASP A 428 -73.67 -88.95 83.47
CA ASP A 428 -74.52 -87.95 82.78
C ASP A 428 -73.82 -86.83 81.98
N LYS A 429 -72.51 -86.91 81.68
CA LYS A 429 -71.86 -85.92 80.78
C LYS A 429 -70.87 -86.51 79.76
N VAL A 430 -71.27 -87.62 79.14
CA VAL A 430 -70.76 -88.02 77.81
C VAL A 430 -71.89 -87.82 76.80
N LYS A 431 -71.96 -86.61 76.21
CA LYS A 431 -72.37 -86.36 74.82
C LYS A 431 -72.45 -84.85 74.55
N GLU A 432 -72.06 -84.50 73.32
CA GLU A 432 -72.08 -83.19 72.66
C GLU A 432 -70.92 -82.23 72.96
N GLY A 433 -70.12 -81.99 71.92
CA GLY A 433 -69.17 -80.86 71.88
C GLY A 433 -67.89 -81.08 71.05
N ALA A 434 -67.52 -82.32 70.74
CA ALA A 434 -66.26 -82.65 70.06
C ALA A 434 -66.45 -82.94 68.55
N LYS A 435 -67.02 -82.00 67.77
CA LYS A 435 -67.02 -82.17 66.30
C LYS A 435 -67.05 -80.92 65.41
N ASP A 436 -67.34 -79.72 65.92
CA ASP A 436 -67.52 -78.54 65.04
C ASP A 436 -66.38 -77.50 65.08
N GLY A 437 -65.53 -77.45 66.12
CA GLY A 437 -64.44 -76.46 66.19
C GLY A 437 -63.23 -76.73 65.28
N VAL A 438 -62.99 -77.99 64.89
CA VAL A 438 -61.81 -78.36 64.05
C VAL A 438 -62.09 -78.13 62.56
N LYS A 439 -63.35 -78.11 62.14
CA LYS A 439 -63.74 -77.87 60.73
C LYS A 439 -63.70 -76.38 60.36
N GLU A 440 -63.98 -75.49 61.31
CA GLU A 440 -63.92 -74.04 61.13
C GLU A 440 -62.46 -73.54 61.10
N PHE A 441 -61.60 -74.05 62.00
CA PHE A 441 -60.18 -73.70 62.03
C PHE A 441 -59.39 -74.14 60.77
N ILE A 442 -59.72 -75.31 60.20
CA ILE A 442 -59.10 -75.79 58.96
C ILE A 442 -59.65 -75.03 57.73
N SER A 443 -60.92 -74.65 57.74
CA SER A 443 -61.53 -73.85 56.66
C SER A 443 -61.03 -72.41 56.61
N GLU A 444 -60.73 -71.83 57.78
CA GLU A 444 -60.21 -70.45 57.90
C GLU A 444 -58.70 -70.36 57.60
N THR A 445 -57.94 -71.42 57.91
CA THR A 445 -56.52 -71.53 57.54
C THR A 445 -56.31 -71.79 56.04
N LEU A 446 -57.23 -72.49 55.37
CA LEU A 446 -57.21 -72.69 53.91
C LEU A 446 -57.73 -71.48 53.12
N ARG A 447 -58.52 -70.58 53.74
CA ARG A 447 -58.95 -69.31 53.12
C ARG A 447 -57.87 -68.21 53.11
N LYS A 448 -56.91 -68.25 54.04
CA LYS A 448 -55.81 -67.27 54.14
C LYS A 448 -54.67 -67.50 53.13
N ASN A 449 -54.65 -68.64 52.43
CA ASN A 449 -53.59 -68.99 51.47
C ASN A 449 -54.09 -69.20 50.02
N ASP A 450 -55.33 -68.81 49.70
CA ASP A 450 -55.80 -68.75 48.31
C ASP A 450 -55.52 -67.34 47.75
N PRO A 451 -54.57 -67.17 46.80
CA PRO A 451 -54.30 -65.88 46.19
C PRO A 451 -55.50 -65.49 45.33
N GLY A 452 -56.42 -64.73 45.91
CA GLY A 452 -57.65 -64.29 45.27
C GLY A 452 -57.43 -63.63 43.89
N PRO A 453 -58.50 -63.47 43.10
CA PRO A 453 -58.45 -63.17 41.66
C PRO A 453 -57.66 -61.89 41.27
N LYS A 454 -57.43 -60.96 42.21
CA LYS A 454 -56.58 -59.78 42.00
C LYS A 454 -55.10 -60.11 41.83
N ILE A 455 -54.57 -61.12 42.53
CA ILE A 455 -53.17 -61.55 42.39
C ILE A 455 -52.98 -62.35 41.09
N LYS A 456 -53.96 -63.17 40.69
CA LYS A 456 -53.95 -63.81 39.35
C LYS A 456 -53.98 -62.77 38.21
N GLN A 457 -54.79 -61.71 38.34
CA GLN A 457 -54.80 -60.62 37.36
C GLN A 457 -53.47 -59.84 37.33
N GLU A 458 -52.84 -59.57 38.47
CA GLU A 458 -51.58 -58.82 38.51
C GLU A 458 -50.38 -59.66 38.06
N VAL A 459 -50.42 -60.98 38.28
CA VAL A 459 -49.45 -61.94 37.73
C VAL A 459 -49.59 -62.07 36.21
N GLU A 460 -50.81 -62.15 35.67
CA GLU A 460 -51.04 -62.13 34.21
C GLU A 460 -50.66 -60.78 33.57
N ARG A 461 -50.89 -59.66 34.28
CA ARG A 461 -50.48 -58.32 33.83
C ARG A 461 -48.97 -58.13 33.84
N SER A 462 -48.28 -58.71 34.82
CA SER A 462 -46.82 -58.70 34.94
C SER A 462 -46.16 -59.61 33.91
N LEU A 463 -46.74 -60.78 33.63
CA LEU A 463 -46.34 -61.67 32.52
C LEU A 463 -46.54 -61.02 31.15
N GLY A 464 -47.61 -60.24 30.96
CA GLY A 464 -47.84 -59.44 29.75
C GLY A 464 -46.78 -58.36 29.53
N LYS A 465 -46.41 -57.62 30.59
CA LYS A 465 -45.35 -56.58 30.52
C LYS A 465 -43.96 -57.18 30.25
N ALA A 466 -43.63 -58.31 30.88
CA ALA A 466 -42.36 -59.01 30.64
C ALA A 466 -42.25 -59.51 29.19
N ASN A 467 -43.36 -59.96 28.59
CA ASN A 467 -43.40 -60.41 27.19
C ASN A 467 -43.25 -59.23 26.18
N ASP A 468 -43.76 -58.05 26.52
CA ASP A 468 -43.59 -56.84 25.71
C ASP A 468 -42.17 -56.26 25.80
N GLU A 469 -41.50 -56.37 26.95
CA GLU A 469 -40.08 -56.03 27.10
C GLU A 469 -39.18 -57.00 26.35
N LEU A 470 -39.49 -58.30 26.34
CA LEU A 470 -38.78 -59.30 25.55
C LEU A 470 -38.86 -59.00 24.04
N LYS A 471 -40.04 -58.61 23.54
CA LYS A 471 -40.22 -58.19 22.14
C LYS A 471 -39.49 -56.89 21.79
N ARG A 472 -39.38 -55.94 22.72
CA ARG A 472 -38.57 -54.70 22.53
C ARG A 472 -37.08 -55.00 22.52
N PHE A 473 -36.64 -55.96 23.33
CA PHE A 473 -35.27 -56.44 23.36
C PHE A 473 -34.89 -57.17 22.06
N GLU A 474 -35.75 -58.06 21.55
CA GLU A 474 -35.56 -58.69 20.22
C GLU A 474 -35.51 -57.66 19.08
N LYS A 475 -36.33 -56.60 19.16
CA LYS A 475 -36.34 -55.50 18.17
C LYS A 475 -35.10 -54.60 18.24
N ARG A 476 -34.44 -54.51 19.40
CA ARG A 476 -33.14 -53.83 19.56
C ARG A 476 -31.99 -54.69 19.03
N ILE A 477 -32.04 -56.02 19.21
CA ILE A 477 -31.05 -56.94 18.65
C ILE A 477 -31.11 -56.96 17.10
N ARG A 478 -32.30 -56.93 16.51
CA ARG A 478 -32.47 -56.82 15.04
C ARG A 478 -32.10 -55.46 14.43
N LYS A 479 -31.74 -54.46 15.26
CA LYS A 479 -31.22 -53.15 14.80
C LYS A 479 -29.69 -53.04 14.92
N LEU A 480 -29.05 -54.02 15.57
CA LEU A 480 -27.60 -54.11 15.77
C LEU A 480 -26.93 -55.11 14.80
N TRP A 481 -27.74 -55.72 13.93
CA TRP A 481 -27.39 -56.43 12.70
C TRP A 481 -28.25 -55.83 11.59
#